data_AF-A0A0P7HWH1-F1
#
_entry.id   AF-A0A0P7HWH1-F1
#
_cell.length_a   1.000
_cell.length_b   1.000
_cell.length_c   1.000
_cell.angle_alpha   90.00
_cell.angle_beta   90.00
_cell.angle_gamma   90.00
#
_symmetry.space_group_name_H-M   'P 1'
#
loop_
_entity.id
_entity.type
_entity.pdbx_description
1 polymer ?
#
loop_
_entity_poly.entity_id
_entity_poly.type
_entity_poly.pdbx_seq_one_letter_code
_entity_poly.pdbx_strand_id
1 'polypeptide(L)'
;MFELGLITPETLSLGIPAGSAEMAATLKAATVPAVILLSGLVFGSIGFGMGFGTIVAIPYSRASAREREINMLLSDSVSYMYALSVGGLNQLEILESMADADDTYGEVAKEFQSIVNETEYFGTDYRNAVRKQSMETPSDELSQFLTDMLSIINSGGDMEQFLYDKKEKHMRTAKQEQETTLETLELFGEMYMTLSLFPCCSSSFSS
;
A
#
# COMPACT_ATOMS: atom_id res chain seq x y z
N MET A 1 -1.94 43.31 26.72
CA MET A 1 -0.61 42.96 27.24
C MET A 1 -0.27 41.55 26.75
N PHE A 2 0.25 41.44 25.51
CA PHE A 2 0.85 40.21 24.99
C PHE A 2 2.36 40.45 25.04
N GLU A 3 3.00 39.81 26.01
CA GLU A 3 4.38 40.03 26.46
C GLU A 3 5.28 38.95 25.84
N LEU A 4 5.39 38.96 24.51
CA LEU A 4 6.42 38.23 23.79
C LEU A 4 7.32 39.28 23.13
N GLY A 5 8.38 39.66 23.85
CA GLY A 5 9.37 40.68 23.48
C GLY A 5 10.25 40.33 22.27
N LEU A 6 9.69 39.72 21.24
CA LEU A 6 10.40 39.33 20.02
C LEU A 6 9.99 40.14 18.78
N ILE A 7 8.95 40.98 18.87
CA ILE A 7 8.46 41.72 17.69
C ILE A 7 8.06 43.14 18.09
N THR A 8 9.04 44.02 18.22
CA THR A 8 8.80 45.47 18.26
C THR A 8 8.54 45.98 16.83
N PRO A 9 7.61 46.92 16.59
CA PRO A 9 7.35 47.47 15.26
C PRO A 9 8.57 48.16 14.62
N GLU A 10 9.63 48.38 15.40
CA GLU A 10 10.91 48.95 14.96
C GLU A 10 11.84 47.91 14.32
N THR A 11 11.69 46.63 14.65
CA THR A 11 12.53 45.54 14.10
C THR A 11 11.98 44.97 12.79
N LEU A 12 10.75 45.32 12.41
CA LEU A 12 10.13 44.95 11.14
C LEU A 12 9.96 46.19 10.23
N SER A 13 11.03 46.97 10.08
CA SER A 13 11.14 48.02 9.06
C SER A 13 11.23 47.36 7.68
N LEU A 14 10.08 47.05 7.07
CA LEU A 14 9.97 46.95 5.62
C LEU A 14 10.39 48.33 5.12
N GLY A 15 11.59 48.44 4.52
CA GLY A 15 12.25 49.70 4.12
C GLY A 15 11.49 50.50 3.06
N ILE A 16 10.25 50.88 3.35
CA ILE A 16 9.37 51.73 2.56
C ILE A 16 9.64 53.16 3.02
N PRO A 17 10.26 54.02 2.20
CA PRO A 17 10.57 55.39 2.58
C PRO A 17 9.26 56.17 2.78
N ALA A 18 8.96 56.52 4.02
CA ALA A 18 7.80 57.34 4.37
C ALA A 18 8.08 58.81 4.01
N GLY A 19 7.47 59.30 2.93
CA GLY A 19 7.63 60.69 2.49
C GLY A 19 6.96 61.74 3.40
N SER A 20 6.16 61.35 4.39
CA SER A 20 5.53 62.26 5.36
C SER A 20 5.21 61.57 6.70
N ALA A 21 5.19 62.34 7.81
CA ALA A 21 4.96 61.84 9.17
C ALA A 21 3.58 61.17 9.37
N GLU A 22 2.57 61.58 8.59
CA GLU A 22 1.23 61.00 8.60
C GLU A 22 1.20 59.60 7.95
N MET A 23 2.03 59.38 6.92
CA MET A 23 2.19 58.09 6.26
C MET A 23 2.91 57.07 7.17
N ALA A 24 3.86 57.52 7.99
CA ALA A 24 4.50 56.68 8.99
C ALA A 24 3.54 56.25 10.12
N ALA A 25 2.65 57.14 10.57
CA ALA A 25 1.67 56.84 11.61
C ALA A 25 0.60 55.83 11.17
N THR A 26 0.13 55.94 9.92
CA THR A 26 -0.85 55.02 9.32
C THR A 26 -0.25 53.63 9.06
N LEU A 27 0.99 53.55 8.60
CA LEU A 27 1.72 52.28 8.45
C LEU A 27 1.93 51.57 9.80
N LYS A 28 2.31 52.31 10.86
CA LYS A 28 2.51 51.73 12.21
C LYS A 28 1.20 51.20 12.80
N ALA A 29 0.09 51.89 12.58
CA ALA A 29 -1.25 51.46 13.01
C ALA A 29 -1.75 50.22 12.24
N ALA A 30 -1.42 50.09 10.96
CA ALA A 30 -1.79 48.95 10.12
C ALA A 30 -0.91 47.70 10.37
N THR A 31 0.30 47.88 10.94
CA THR A 31 1.25 46.78 11.14
C THR A 31 0.72 45.72 12.12
N VAL A 32 0.13 46.14 13.25
CA VAL A 32 -0.39 45.20 14.26
C VAL A 32 -1.52 44.31 13.73
N PRO A 33 -2.59 44.83 13.10
CA PRO A 33 -3.64 43.97 12.53
C PRO A 33 -3.12 43.12 11.36
N ALA A 34 -2.20 43.63 10.54
CA ALA A 34 -1.58 42.85 9.47
C ALA A 34 -0.78 41.66 10.02
N VAL A 35 0.00 41.85 11.08
CA VAL A 35 0.76 40.77 11.74
C VAL A 35 -0.17 39.73 12.38
N ILE A 36 -1.28 40.16 13.01
CA ILE A 36 -2.27 39.23 13.58
C ILE A 36 -2.95 38.41 12.47
N LEU A 37 -3.34 39.03 11.36
CA LEU A 37 -3.94 38.32 10.23
C LEU A 37 -2.96 37.34 9.58
N LEU A 38 -1.71 37.76 9.34
CA LEU A 38 -0.69 36.91 8.74
C LEU A 38 -0.32 35.74 9.66
N SER A 39 -0.11 35.99 10.95
CA SER A 39 0.18 34.92 11.92
C SER A 39 -1.00 33.97 12.08
N GLY A 40 -2.23 34.48 12.18
CA GLY A 40 -3.44 33.66 12.21
C GLY A 40 -3.60 32.80 10.95
N LEU A 41 -3.27 33.34 9.77
CA LEU A 41 -3.30 32.58 8.52
C LEU A 41 -2.22 31.49 8.48
N VAL A 42 -1.00 31.79 8.93
CA VAL A 42 0.11 30.81 8.99
C VAL A 42 -0.20 29.70 10.00
N PHE A 43 -0.52 30.04 11.24
CA PHE A 43 -0.83 29.03 12.27
C PHE A 43 -2.14 28.28 11.97
N GLY A 44 -3.14 28.98 11.43
CA GLY A 44 -4.41 28.38 11.02
C GLY A 44 -4.25 27.40 9.86
N SER A 45 -3.44 27.73 8.86
CA SER A 45 -3.16 26.82 7.73
C SER A 45 -2.33 25.62 8.15
N ILE A 46 -1.35 25.78 9.05
CA ILE A 46 -0.61 24.66 9.63
C ILE A 46 -1.55 23.74 10.44
N GLY A 47 -2.36 24.32 11.32
CA GLY A 47 -3.33 23.56 12.13
C GLY A 47 -4.37 22.85 11.28
N PHE A 48 -4.88 23.51 10.23
CA PHE A 48 -5.79 22.91 9.26
C PHE A 48 -5.11 21.79 8.47
N GLY A 49 -3.88 22.01 7.97
CA GLY A 49 -3.12 21.00 7.23
C GLY A 49 -2.79 19.78 8.07
N MET A 50 -2.42 19.96 9.34
CA MET A 50 -2.16 18.85 10.26
C MET A 50 -3.45 18.13 10.65
N GLY A 51 -4.51 18.87 11.02
CA GLY A 51 -5.78 18.28 11.42
C GLY A 51 -6.48 17.54 10.28
N PHE A 52 -6.63 18.18 9.13
CA PHE A 52 -7.27 17.57 7.97
C PHE A 52 -6.36 16.53 7.29
N GLY A 53 -5.06 16.80 7.21
CA GLY A 53 -4.10 15.89 6.60
C GLY A 53 -3.98 14.56 7.34
N THR A 54 -4.04 14.55 8.68
CA THR A 54 -4.02 13.30 9.45
C THR A 54 -5.27 12.45 9.23
N ILE A 55 -6.45 13.07 9.12
CA ILE A 55 -7.72 12.37 8.85
C ILE A 55 -7.68 11.63 7.50
N VAL A 56 -7.03 12.19 6.48
CA VAL A 56 -6.92 11.56 5.16
C VAL A 56 -5.73 10.60 5.07
N ALA A 57 -4.62 10.92 5.72
CA ALA A 57 -3.40 10.11 5.65
C ALA A 57 -3.54 8.73 6.31
N ILE A 58 -4.25 8.65 7.44
CA ILE A 58 -4.43 7.38 8.17
C ILE A 58 -5.18 6.32 7.34
N PRO A 59 -6.39 6.59 6.78
CA PRO A 59 -7.10 5.58 6.00
C PRO A 59 -6.33 5.19 4.74
N TYR A 60 -5.67 6.15 4.06
CA TYR A 60 -4.85 5.84 2.89
C TYR A 60 -3.65 4.95 3.23
N SER A 61 -2.94 5.27 4.32
CA SER A 61 -1.82 4.45 4.79
C SER A 61 -2.26 3.05 5.21
N ARG A 62 -3.43 2.92 5.86
CA ARG A 62 -3.98 1.61 6.24
C ARG A 62 -4.39 0.80 5.02
N ALA A 63 -5.09 1.41 4.06
CA ALA A 63 -5.48 0.76 2.82
C ALA A 63 -4.25 0.23 2.05
N SER A 64 -3.19 1.04 1.93
CA SER A 64 -1.94 0.61 1.28
C SER A 64 -1.22 -0.50 2.04
N ALA A 65 -1.27 -0.52 3.37
CA ALA A 65 -0.69 -1.61 4.15
C ALA A 65 -1.46 -2.93 3.92
N ARG A 66 -2.80 -2.87 3.93
CA ARG A 66 -3.67 -4.03 3.63
C ARG A 66 -3.48 -4.54 2.21
N GLU A 67 -3.44 -3.64 1.23
CA GLU A 67 -3.19 -3.98 -0.18
C GLU A 67 -1.88 -4.77 -0.34
N ARG A 68 -0.79 -4.33 0.29
CA ARG A 68 0.50 -5.03 0.23
C ARG A 68 0.43 -6.42 0.86
N GLU A 69 -0.22 -6.54 2.01
CA GLU A 69 -0.37 -7.84 2.68
C GLU A 69 -1.18 -8.81 1.81
N ILE A 70 -2.29 -8.34 1.23
CA ILE A 70 -3.12 -9.11 0.30
C ILE A 70 -2.26 -9.59 -0.88
N ASN A 71 -1.54 -8.69 -1.56
CA ASN A 71 -0.75 -9.05 -2.74
C ASN A 71 0.35 -10.09 -2.42
N MET A 72 0.98 -10.01 -1.24
CA MET A 72 2.00 -10.97 -0.82
C MET A 72 1.42 -12.36 -0.54
N LEU A 73 0.24 -12.43 0.09
CA LEU A 73 -0.36 -13.70 0.53
C LEU A 73 -1.32 -14.32 -0.49
N LEU A 74 -1.69 -13.58 -1.54
CA LEU A 74 -2.68 -14.02 -2.53
C LEU A 74 -2.25 -15.31 -3.24
N SER A 75 -0.98 -15.44 -3.62
CA SER A 75 -0.45 -16.64 -4.29
C SER A 75 -0.62 -17.90 -3.43
N ASP A 76 -0.27 -17.80 -2.14
CA ASP A 76 -0.36 -18.92 -1.20
C ASP A 76 -1.82 -19.26 -0.90
N SER A 77 -2.67 -18.24 -0.79
CA SER A 77 -4.12 -18.39 -0.61
C SER A 77 -4.77 -19.10 -1.80
N VAL A 78 -4.40 -18.74 -3.04
CA VAL A 78 -4.88 -19.41 -4.26
C VAL A 78 -4.42 -20.87 -4.31
N SER A 79 -3.19 -21.15 -3.88
CA SER A 79 -2.67 -22.51 -3.80
C SER A 79 -3.42 -23.36 -2.76
N TYR A 80 -3.79 -22.76 -1.63
CA TYR A 80 -4.64 -23.39 -0.62
C TYR A 80 -6.04 -23.70 -1.14
N MET A 81 -6.71 -22.71 -1.75
CA MET A 81 -8.02 -22.91 -2.37
C MET A 81 -7.97 -24.00 -3.45
N TYR A 82 -6.91 -24.06 -4.26
CA TYR A 82 -6.71 -25.15 -5.22
C TYR A 82 -6.61 -26.52 -4.53
N ALA A 83 -5.82 -26.64 -3.46
CA ALA A 83 -5.70 -27.88 -2.71
C ALA A 83 -7.05 -28.34 -2.11
N LEU A 84 -7.87 -27.41 -1.64
CA LEU A 84 -9.23 -27.69 -1.18
C LEU A 84 -10.14 -28.16 -2.33
N SER A 85 -10.05 -27.54 -3.50
CA SER A 85 -10.81 -27.94 -4.70
C SER A 85 -10.46 -29.36 -5.13
N VAL A 86 -9.16 -29.71 -5.17
CA VAL A 86 -8.70 -31.09 -5.45
C VAL A 86 -9.15 -32.07 -4.36
N GLY A 87 -9.30 -31.58 -3.13
CA GLY A 87 -9.90 -32.32 -2.01
C GLY A 87 -11.39 -32.61 -2.19
N GLY A 88 -12.02 -32.09 -3.24
CA GLY A 88 -13.43 -32.31 -3.57
C GLY A 88 -14.39 -31.37 -2.86
N LEU A 89 -13.89 -30.30 -2.22
CA LEU A 89 -14.74 -29.27 -1.63
C LEU A 89 -15.46 -28.50 -2.74
N ASN A 90 -16.71 -28.12 -2.46
CA ASN A 90 -17.47 -27.27 -3.36
C ASN A 90 -17.06 -25.79 -3.23
N GLN A 91 -17.54 -24.94 -4.14
CA GLN A 91 -17.09 -23.54 -4.20
C GLN A 91 -17.39 -22.76 -2.91
N LEU A 92 -18.53 -23.02 -2.27
CA LEU A 92 -18.90 -22.34 -1.03
C LEU A 92 -18.01 -22.80 0.12
N GLU A 93 -17.77 -24.12 0.24
CA GLU A 93 -16.88 -24.68 1.26
C GLU A 93 -15.43 -24.18 1.12
N ILE A 94 -14.95 -23.96 -0.11
CA ILE A 94 -13.64 -23.36 -0.36
C ILE A 94 -13.60 -21.91 0.15
N LEU A 95 -14.64 -21.11 -0.14
CA LEU A 95 -14.73 -19.72 0.33
C LEU A 95 -14.82 -19.64 1.86
N GLU A 96 -15.60 -20.52 2.48
CA GLU A 96 -15.72 -20.65 3.95
C GLU A 96 -14.38 -21.06 4.58
N SER A 97 -13.72 -22.08 4.03
CA SER A 97 -12.41 -22.53 4.53
C SER A 97 -11.33 -21.45 4.38
N MET A 98 -11.38 -20.66 3.30
CA MET A 98 -10.48 -19.53 3.08
C MET A 98 -10.77 -18.39 4.05
N ALA A 99 -12.05 -18.14 4.38
CA ALA A 99 -12.47 -17.14 5.36
C ALA A 99 -12.05 -17.49 6.79
N ASP A 100 -12.04 -18.78 7.14
CA ASP A 100 -11.66 -19.28 8.47
C ASP A 100 -10.14 -19.38 8.68
N ALA A 101 -9.35 -19.22 7.62
CA ALA A 101 -7.89 -19.35 7.67
C ALA A 101 -7.16 -18.00 7.87
N ASP A 102 -7.74 -17.09 8.65
CA ASP A 102 -7.20 -15.75 8.92
C ASP A 102 -5.89 -15.74 9.69
N ASP A 103 -5.69 -16.73 10.56
CA ASP A 103 -4.41 -16.95 11.26
C ASP A 103 -3.22 -17.18 10.31
N THR A 104 -3.47 -17.74 9.11
CA THR A 104 -2.41 -18.08 8.13
C THR A 104 -2.35 -17.09 6.98
N TYR A 105 -3.50 -16.64 6.47
CA TYR A 105 -3.59 -15.84 5.25
C TYR A 105 -4.01 -14.38 5.47
N GLY A 106 -4.13 -13.97 6.74
CA GLY A 106 -4.22 -12.56 7.14
C GLY A 106 -5.32 -11.78 6.43
N GLU A 107 -4.95 -10.64 5.84
CA GLU A 107 -5.91 -9.79 5.13
C GLU A 107 -6.60 -10.45 3.92
N VAL A 108 -6.02 -11.49 3.29
CA VAL A 108 -6.70 -12.21 2.21
C VAL A 108 -7.91 -12.95 2.76
N ALA A 109 -7.72 -13.74 3.83
CA ALA A 109 -8.80 -14.45 4.49
C ALA A 109 -9.91 -13.49 4.97
N LYS A 110 -9.56 -12.31 5.48
CA LYS A 110 -10.55 -11.29 5.88
C LYS A 110 -11.40 -10.79 4.71
N GLU A 111 -10.85 -10.67 3.51
CA GLU A 111 -11.61 -10.29 2.32
C GLU A 111 -12.59 -11.40 1.91
N PHE A 112 -12.21 -12.68 2.06
CA PHE A 112 -13.12 -13.83 1.88
C PHE A 112 -14.15 -13.93 3.01
N GLN A 113 -13.79 -13.59 4.24
CA GLN A 113 -14.70 -13.51 5.38
C GLN A 113 -15.78 -12.45 5.14
N SER A 114 -15.44 -11.29 4.56
CA SER A 114 -16.46 -10.32 4.13
C SER A 114 -17.45 -10.90 3.12
N ILE A 115 -16.98 -11.73 2.17
CA ILE A 115 -17.87 -12.41 1.21
C ILE A 115 -18.81 -13.36 1.94
N VAL A 116 -18.28 -14.25 2.79
CA VAL A 116 -19.07 -15.24 3.55
C VAL A 116 -20.07 -14.52 4.46
N ASN A 117 -19.64 -13.50 5.19
CA ASN A 117 -20.50 -12.70 6.05
C ASN A 117 -21.63 -12.01 5.27
N GLU A 118 -21.34 -11.46 4.08
CA GLU A 118 -22.38 -10.85 3.23
C GLU A 118 -23.43 -11.90 2.82
N THR A 119 -23.02 -13.14 2.58
CA THR A 119 -23.94 -14.24 2.24
C THR A 119 -24.76 -14.73 3.42
N GLU A 120 -24.14 -14.93 4.58
CA GLU A 120 -24.79 -15.49 5.77
C GLU A 120 -25.69 -14.49 6.49
N TYR A 121 -25.21 -13.25 6.71
CA TYR A 121 -25.91 -12.26 7.52
C TYR A 121 -26.92 -11.43 6.73
N PHE A 122 -26.65 -11.19 5.44
CA PHE A 122 -27.50 -10.33 4.61
C PHE A 122 -28.36 -11.13 3.61
N GLY A 123 -28.19 -12.46 3.56
CA GLY A 123 -28.95 -13.32 2.65
C GLY A 123 -28.69 -13.03 1.18
N THR A 124 -27.55 -12.39 0.88
CA THR A 124 -27.14 -12.03 -0.47
C THR A 124 -26.64 -13.28 -1.21
N ASP A 125 -26.98 -13.41 -2.49
CA ASP A 125 -26.39 -14.46 -3.34
C ASP A 125 -24.86 -14.31 -3.37
N TYR A 126 -24.11 -15.39 -3.13
CA TYR A 126 -22.65 -15.41 -3.13
C TYR A 126 -22.06 -14.82 -4.41
N ARG A 127 -22.76 -14.92 -5.55
CA ARG A 127 -22.38 -14.25 -6.80
C ARG A 127 -22.32 -12.72 -6.66
N ASN A 128 -23.32 -12.14 -5.99
CA ASN A 128 -23.37 -10.71 -5.74
C ASN A 128 -22.38 -10.31 -4.64
N ALA A 129 -22.17 -11.14 -3.62
CA ALA A 129 -21.17 -10.90 -2.59
C ALA A 129 -19.74 -10.86 -3.17
N VAL A 130 -19.37 -11.85 -4.00
CA VAL A 130 -18.09 -11.87 -4.71
C VAL A 130 -17.93 -10.65 -5.62
N ARG A 131 -18.99 -10.27 -6.35
CA ARG A 131 -18.97 -9.07 -7.20
C ARG A 131 -18.76 -7.79 -6.40
N LYS A 132 -19.43 -7.66 -5.26
CA LYS A 132 -19.29 -6.49 -4.37
C LYS A 132 -17.85 -6.42 -3.85
N GLN A 133 -17.34 -7.53 -3.33
CA GLN A 133 -15.98 -7.60 -2.81
C GLN A 133 -14.94 -7.27 -3.89
N SER A 134 -15.14 -7.70 -5.14
CA SER A 134 -14.21 -7.38 -6.22
C SER A 134 -14.14 -5.89 -6.54
N MET A 135 -15.18 -5.10 -6.22
CA MET A 135 -15.20 -3.65 -6.41
C MET A 135 -14.72 -2.86 -5.19
N GLU A 136 -14.76 -3.45 -3.99
CA GLU A 136 -14.43 -2.77 -2.73
C GLU A 136 -13.01 -3.08 -2.23
N THR A 137 -12.42 -4.18 -2.68
CA THR A 137 -11.09 -4.61 -2.24
C THR A 137 -10.01 -3.59 -2.62
N PRO A 138 -9.03 -3.29 -1.72
CA PRO A 138 -7.96 -2.35 -2.01
C PRO A 138 -6.88 -2.91 -2.96
N SER A 139 -6.92 -4.21 -3.27
CA SER A 139 -5.94 -4.90 -4.14
C SER A 139 -6.49 -5.12 -5.55
N ASP A 140 -5.81 -4.56 -6.55
CA ASP A 140 -6.15 -4.78 -7.95
C ASP A 140 -6.01 -6.27 -8.35
N GLU A 141 -5.05 -6.99 -7.77
CA GLU A 141 -4.78 -8.38 -8.08
C GLU A 141 -5.89 -9.30 -7.54
N LEU A 142 -6.33 -9.06 -6.30
CA LEU A 142 -7.47 -9.76 -5.70
C LEU A 142 -8.78 -9.37 -6.41
N SER A 143 -8.97 -8.09 -6.76
CA SER A 143 -10.12 -7.63 -7.55
C SER A 143 -10.25 -8.41 -8.87
N GLN A 144 -9.14 -8.55 -9.60
CA GLN A 144 -9.11 -9.33 -10.83
C GLN A 144 -9.39 -10.81 -10.58
N PHE A 145 -8.78 -11.41 -9.55
CA PHE A 145 -9.04 -12.80 -9.17
C PHE A 145 -10.53 -13.06 -8.89
N LEU A 146 -11.17 -12.23 -8.07
CA LEU A 146 -12.60 -12.35 -7.74
C LEU A 146 -13.50 -12.14 -8.96
N THR A 147 -13.10 -11.25 -9.87
CA THR A 147 -13.82 -11.02 -11.14
C THR A 147 -13.73 -12.23 -12.07
N ASP A 148 -12.54 -12.84 -12.19
CA ASP A 148 -12.34 -14.06 -12.97
C ASP A 148 -13.15 -15.21 -12.35
N MET A 149 -13.11 -15.36 -11.02
CA MET A 149 -13.86 -16.36 -10.27
C MET A 149 -15.38 -16.21 -10.48
N LEU A 150 -15.89 -14.97 -10.46
CA LEU A 150 -17.30 -14.69 -10.75
C LEU A 150 -17.70 -15.13 -12.17
N SER A 151 -16.81 -14.99 -13.15
CA SER A 151 -17.04 -15.46 -14.52
C SER A 151 -17.21 -16.99 -14.59
N ILE A 152 -16.35 -17.73 -13.87
CA ILE A 152 -16.44 -19.20 -13.76
C ILE A 152 -17.73 -19.61 -13.06
N ILE A 153 -18.07 -18.96 -11.95
CA ILE A 153 -19.31 -19.22 -11.20
C ILE A 153 -20.55 -19.00 -12.07
N ASN A 154 -20.59 -17.91 -12.84
CA ASN A 154 -21.74 -17.58 -13.68
C ASN A 154 -21.92 -18.52 -14.87
N SER A 155 -20.81 -18.99 -15.44
CA SER A 155 -20.81 -19.94 -16.56
C SER A 155 -21.00 -21.40 -16.13
N GLY A 156 -20.93 -21.70 -14.83
CA GLY A 156 -20.93 -23.07 -14.32
C GLY A 156 -19.66 -23.84 -14.71
N GLY A 157 -18.56 -23.10 -14.91
CA GLY A 157 -17.28 -23.67 -15.30
C GLY A 157 -16.58 -24.44 -14.18
N ASP A 158 -15.43 -25.01 -14.51
CA ASP A 158 -14.63 -25.81 -13.59
C ASP A 158 -13.77 -24.91 -12.67
N MET A 159 -14.13 -24.88 -11.38
CA MET A 159 -13.40 -24.12 -10.36
C MET A 159 -12.01 -24.71 -10.10
N GLU A 160 -11.86 -26.03 -10.17
CA GLU A 160 -10.58 -26.70 -9.93
C GLU A 160 -9.57 -26.31 -11.01
N GLN A 161 -9.99 -26.35 -12.27
CA GLN A 161 -9.15 -25.93 -13.39
C GLN A 161 -8.80 -24.44 -13.32
N PHE A 162 -9.76 -23.59 -12.95
CA PHE A 162 -9.50 -22.15 -12.75
C PHE A 162 -8.46 -21.90 -11.67
N LEU A 163 -8.61 -22.55 -10.51
CA LEU A 163 -7.68 -22.41 -9.39
C LEU A 163 -6.30 -22.98 -9.73
N TYR A 164 -6.24 -24.08 -10.49
CA TYR A 164 -4.98 -24.63 -11.02
C TYR A 164 -4.26 -23.64 -11.91
N ASP A 165 -4.96 -23.08 -12.90
CA ASP A 165 -4.39 -22.12 -13.86
C ASP A 165 -3.90 -20.85 -13.15
N LYS A 166 -4.65 -20.40 -12.13
CA LYS A 166 -4.26 -19.23 -11.34
C LYS A 166 -3.06 -19.53 -10.44
N LYS A 167 -3.06 -20.67 -9.73
CA LYS A 167 -1.92 -21.15 -8.95
C LYS A 167 -0.66 -21.25 -9.81
N GLU A 168 -0.77 -21.77 -11.03
CA GLU A 168 0.39 -21.93 -11.92
C GLU A 168 0.92 -20.59 -12.42
N LYS A 169 0.02 -19.62 -12.68
CA LYS A 169 0.40 -18.26 -13.02
C LYS A 169 1.18 -17.57 -11.88
N HIS A 170 0.78 -17.73 -10.62
CA HIS A 170 1.48 -17.12 -9.48
C HIS A 170 2.77 -17.88 -9.11
N MET A 171 2.79 -19.21 -9.19
CA MET A 171 4.00 -20.02 -8.95
C MET A 171 5.10 -19.77 -9.99
N ARG A 172 4.74 -19.52 -11.26
CA ARG A 172 5.72 -19.19 -12.30
C ARG A 172 6.44 -17.86 -12.01
N THR A 173 5.75 -16.89 -11.42
CA THR A 173 6.32 -15.59 -11.02
C THR A 173 7.26 -15.76 -9.82
N ALA A 174 6.87 -16.52 -8.80
CA ALA A 174 7.72 -16.81 -7.64
C ALA A 174 8.99 -17.61 -8.01
N LYS A 175 8.88 -18.53 -8.99
CA LYS A 175 10.02 -19.32 -9.47
C LYS A 175 11.03 -18.48 -10.27
N GLN A 176 10.57 -17.48 -11.02
CA GLN A 176 11.44 -16.54 -11.74
C GLN A 176 12.28 -15.66 -10.79
N GLU A 177 11.72 -15.24 -9.66
CA GLU A 177 12.48 -14.49 -8.64
C GLU A 177 13.57 -15.35 -7.97
N GLN A 178 13.29 -16.63 -7.73
CA GLN A 178 14.26 -17.58 -7.19
C GLN A 178 15.38 -17.90 -8.19
N GLU A 179 15.05 -18.10 -9.48
CA GLU A 179 16.04 -18.31 -10.53
C GLU A 179 16.96 -17.09 -10.69
N THR A 180 16.41 -15.87 -10.65
CA THR A 180 17.19 -14.63 -10.71
C THR A 180 18.13 -14.51 -9.50
N THR A 181 17.69 -14.94 -8.32
CA THR A 181 18.55 -14.96 -7.12
C THR A 181 19.71 -15.94 -7.28
N LEU A 182 19.45 -17.16 -7.77
CA LEU A 182 20.49 -18.17 -8.00
C LEU A 182 21.48 -17.74 -9.09
N GLU A 183 21.00 -17.15 -10.19
CA GLU A 183 21.85 -16.58 -11.25
C GLU A 183 22.76 -15.46 -10.71
N THR A 184 22.24 -14.63 -9.80
CA THR A 184 23.03 -13.60 -9.14
C THR A 184 24.11 -14.22 -8.23
N LEU A 185 23.79 -15.27 -7.46
CA LEU A 185 24.76 -16.00 -6.63
C LEU A 185 25.84 -16.70 -7.49
N GLU A 186 25.45 -17.27 -8.62
CA GLU A 186 26.36 -17.91 -9.57
C GLU A 186 27.36 -16.90 -10.15
N LEU A 187 26.87 -15.72 -10.56
CA LEU A 187 27.71 -14.62 -11.02
C LEU A 187 28.70 -14.15 -9.94
N PHE A 188 28.27 -14.05 -8.68
CA PHE A 188 29.18 -13.75 -7.56
C PHE A 188 30.21 -14.86 -7.32
N GLY A 189 29.83 -16.13 -7.50
CA GLY A 189 30.73 -17.27 -7.40
C GLY A 189 31.83 -17.26 -8.47
N GLU A 190 31.47 -16.96 -9.72
CA GLU A 190 32.42 -16.84 -10.83
C GLU A 190 33.41 -15.67 -10.63
N MET A 191 32.92 -14.51 -10.17
CA MET A 191 33.78 -13.37 -9.85
C MET A 191 34.79 -13.70 -8.74
N TYR A 192 34.38 -14.43 -7.69
CA TYR A 192 35.29 -14.85 -6.61
C TYR A 192 36.37 -15.82 -7.11
N MET A 193 36.01 -16.82 -7.92
CA MET A 193 36.98 -17.73 -8.52
C MET A 193 38.01 -16.99 -9.38
N THR A 194 37.56 -16.06 -10.23
CA THR A 194 38.42 -15.26 -11.11
C THR A 194 39.38 -14.37 -10.31
N LEU A 195 38.89 -13.68 -9.27
CA LEU A 195 39.72 -12.84 -8.41
C LEU A 195 40.73 -13.65 -7.59
N SER A 196 40.38 -14.87 -7.16
CA SER A 196 41.30 -15.75 -6.41
C SER A 196 42.42 -16.32 -7.28
N LEU A 197 42.19 -16.54 -8.58
CA LEU A 197 43.19 -17.04 -9.52
C LEU A 197 44.18 -15.96 -10.00
N PHE A 198 43.77 -14.69 -9.98
CA PHE A 198 44.58 -13.56 -10.43
C PHE A 198 45.93 -13.40 -9.69
N PRO A 199 45.99 -13.43 -8.34
CA PRO A 199 47.28 -13.37 -7.62
C PRO A 199 48.13 -14.65 -7.77
N CYS A 200 47.52 -15.84 -7.95
CA CYS A 200 48.28 -17.07 -8.20
C CYS A 200 49.00 -17.04 -9.56
N CYS A 201 48.34 -16.54 -10.60
CA CYS A 201 48.95 -16.42 -11.93
C CYS A 201 50.06 -15.35 -11.95
N SER A 202 49.92 -14.26 -11.17
CA SER A 202 50.97 -13.23 -11.08
C SER A 202 52.20 -13.70 -10.29
N SER A 203 52.06 -14.63 -9.34
CA SER A 203 53.21 -15.22 -8.62
C SER A 203 53.97 -16.28 -9.43
N SER A 204 53.32 -16.93 -10.41
CA SER A 204 53.94 -17.95 -11.27
C SER A 204 54.79 -17.36 -12.41
N PHE A 205 54.75 -16.05 -12.65
CA PHE A 205 55.50 -15.38 -13.72
C PHE A 205 56.76 -14.64 -13.22
N SER A 206 57.04 -14.72 -11.91
CA SER A 206 58.17 -14.03 -11.25
C SER A 206 59.27 -14.99 -10.75
N SER A 207 59.36 -16.21 -11.28
CA SER A 207 60.45 -17.16 -10.99
C SER A 207 61.02 -17.76 -12.27
#